data_AF-A0AAU4FHY9-F1
#
_entry.id   AF-A0AAU4FHY9-F1
#
_cell.length_a   1.000
_cell.length_b   1.000
_cell.length_c   1.000
_cell.angle_alpha   90.00
_cell.angle_beta   90.00
_cell.angle_gamma   90.00
#
_symmetry.space_group_name_H-M   'P 1'
#
loop_
_entity.id
_entity.type
_entity.pdbx_description
1 polymer ?
#
loop_
_entity_poly.entity_id
_entity_poly.type
_entity_poly.pdbx_seq_one_letter_code
_entity_poly.pdbx_strand_id
1 'polypeptide(L)'
;MWHEFLPSTTPGHRVLQYSVIWSNEDGGTDTPALMSRWGRTTDIEWVYRTEIDAHGRSVPGTGVYQAPDHQTLPFAGSYEGGRPLLETCTSNNNMCDRVDDPMRFSLSPEQTLPAGQPREHMMDVNAWTYPVMAQEMIREGKIESPGDPSTVEVGDQRNYLCIAVAHSAVPAADTGSVGLSIGVRLRGDDTLYRSDHGVPTSSVNRDGTAATTVELPPGTAAGDIAEITALRTPVTETGAALHVTAVTRAFLLGRDYLPQASFAGWNGDITLTPAAPSAVLWKPVVKQQG
;
A
#
# COMPACT_ATOMS: atom_id res chain seq x y z
N MET A 1 -0.11 -14.59 -4.58
CA MET A 1 -0.98 -14.19 -5.70
C MET A 1 -2.41 -14.21 -5.20
N TRP A 2 -3.27 -13.33 -5.71
CA TRP A 2 -4.70 -13.33 -5.43
C TRP A 2 -5.47 -12.91 -6.68
N HIS A 3 -6.80 -12.98 -6.63
CA HIS A 3 -7.65 -12.46 -7.68
C HIS A 3 -8.74 -11.51 -7.15
N GLU A 4 -9.26 -10.69 -8.06
CA GLU A 4 -10.35 -9.74 -7.83
C GLU A 4 -11.30 -9.75 -9.01
N PHE A 5 -12.58 -9.46 -8.75
CA PHE A 5 -13.56 -9.19 -9.80
C PHE A 5 -13.81 -7.70 -9.90
N LEU A 6 -13.56 -7.13 -11.08
CA LEU A 6 -13.86 -5.74 -11.41
C LEU A 6 -15.11 -5.66 -12.31
N PRO A 7 -15.80 -4.51 -12.35
CA PRO A 7 -16.87 -4.29 -13.32
C PRO A 7 -16.39 -4.46 -14.77
N SER A 8 -17.22 -5.05 -15.63
CA SER A 8 -17.04 -5.06 -17.09
C SER A 8 -18.05 -4.11 -17.75
N THR A 9 -17.70 -3.58 -18.92
CA THR A 9 -18.61 -2.80 -19.77
C THR A 9 -19.61 -3.70 -20.51
N THR A 10 -19.33 -5.00 -20.63
CA THR A 10 -20.22 -5.97 -21.25
C THR A 10 -21.27 -6.45 -20.23
N PRO A 11 -22.57 -6.29 -20.50
CA PRO A 11 -23.62 -6.71 -19.57
C PRO A 11 -23.52 -8.20 -19.20
N GLY A 12 -23.57 -8.50 -17.90
CA GLY A 12 -23.47 -9.86 -17.38
C GLY A 12 -22.05 -10.44 -17.32
N HIS A 13 -21.03 -9.68 -17.75
CA HIS A 13 -19.63 -10.05 -17.62
C HIS A 13 -19.00 -9.41 -16.38
N ARG A 14 -17.83 -9.92 -15.99
CA ARG A 14 -16.92 -9.31 -15.00
C ARG A 14 -15.49 -9.40 -15.51
N VAL A 15 -14.61 -8.51 -15.08
CA VAL A 15 -13.18 -8.65 -15.33
C VAL A 15 -12.55 -9.40 -14.16
N LEU A 16 -11.91 -10.52 -14.42
CA LEU A 16 -11.08 -11.24 -13.46
C LEU A 16 -9.66 -10.66 -13.53
N GLN A 17 -9.22 -10.00 -12.47
CA GLN A 17 -7.87 -9.48 -12.30
C GLN A 17 -7.06 -10.42 -11.41
N TYR A 18 -5.83 -10.71 -11.78
CA TYR A 18 -4.85 -11.38 -10.93
C TYR A 18 -3.74 -10.42 -10.54
N SER A 19 -3.25 -10.55 -9.31
CA SER A 19 -2.19 -9.72 -8.77
C SER A 19 -1.18 -10.53 -7.96
N VAL A 20 0.06 -10.05 -7.93
CA VAL A 20 1.21 -10.73 -7.31
C VAL A 20 1.92 -9.75 -6.37
N ILE A 21 2.54 -10.31 -5.32
CA ILE A 21 3.43 -9.57 -4.42
C ILE A 21 4.85 -10.09 -4.67
N TRP A 22 5.79 -9.21 -4.98
CA TRP A 22 7.22 -9.49 -5.04
C TRP A 22 7.89 -9.07 -3.73
N SER A 23 8.98 -9.74 -3.35
CA SER A 23 9.65 -9.45 -2.07
C SER A 23 10.24 -8.03 -2.00
N ASN A 24 10.53 -7.40 -3.15
CA ASN A 24 11.06 -6.05 -3.27
C ASN A 24 10.60 -5.38 -4.58
N GLU A 25 10.61 -4.05 -4.61
CA GLU A 25 10.63 -3.23 -5.84
C GLU A 25 12.08 -2.82 -6.15
N ASP A 26 12.64 -3.33 -7.25
CA ASP A 26 14.06 -3.14 -7.63
C ASP A 26 14.26 -1.95 -8.58
N GLY A 27 13.19 -1.27 -8.97
CA GLY A 27 13.24 -0.07 -9.79
C GLY A 27 11.89 0.64 -9.87
N GLY A 28 11.91 1.91 -10.27
CA GLY A 28 10.70 2.75 -10.31
C GLY A 28 10.63 3.69 -9.11
N THR A 29 9.98 3.24 -8.04
CA THR A 29 9.84 3.99 -6.78
C THR A 29 11.04 3.75 -5.88
N ASP A 30 11.63 4.81 -5.32
CA ASP A 30 12.70 4.66 -4.33
C ASP A 30 12.17 4.12 -2.98
N THR A 31 13.05 3.50 -2.19
CA THR A 31 12.71 2.86 -0.91
C THR A 31 12.03 3.81 0.10
N PRO A 32 12.48 5.07 0.27
CA PRO A 32 11.76 6.05 1.08
C PRO A 32 10.32 6.32 0.61
N ALA A 33 10.14 6.51 -0.69
CA ALA A 33 8.82 6.71 -1.30
C ALA A 33 7.94 5.45 -1.16
N LEU A 34 8.54 4.26 -1.17
CA LEU A 34 7.88 2.99 -0.89
C LEU A 34 7.25 2.93 0.50
N MET A 35 8.03 3.24 1.52
CA MET A 35 7.53 3.28 2.90
C MET A 35 6.48 4.38 3.08
N SER A 36 6.75 5.60 2.60
CA SER A 36 5.84 6.74 2.80
C SER A 36 4.52 6.65 2.02
N ARG A 37 4.52 6.15 0.78
CA ARG A 37 3.32 6.18 -0.11
C ARG A 37 2.59 4.84 -0.19
N TRP A 38 3.27 3.74 0.11
CA TRP A 38 2.74 2.39 -0.02
C TRP A 38 2.79 1.59 1.28
N GLY A 39 3.59 2.03 2.27
CA GLY A 39 3.67 1.41 3.60
C GLY A 39 4.40 0.07 3.62
N ARG A 40 5.24 -0.18 2.61
CA ARG A 40 5.95 -1.44 2.35
C ARG A 40 7.03 -1.24 1.29
N THR A 41 8.03 -2.12 1.28
CA THR A 41 9.06 -2.19 0.21
C THR A 41 8.87 -3.37 -0.74
N THR A 42 7.98 -4.34 -0.43
CA THR A 42 7.53 -5.32 -1.43
C THR A 42 6.96 -4.61 -2.63
N ASP A 43 6.88 -5.23 -3.79
CA ASP A 43 6.09 -4.71 -4.91
C ASP A 43 4.73 -5.42 -5.02
N ILE A 44 3.69 -4.74 -5.48
CA ILE A 44 2.33 -5.26 -5.62
C ILE A 44 1.74 -4.76 -6.95
N GLU A 45 1.72 -5.64 -7.93
CA GLU A 45 1.22 -5.34 -9.29
C GLU A 45 0.12 -6.30 -9.73
N TRP A 46 -0.77 -5.81 -10.60
CA TRP A 46 -1.73 -6.68 -11.28
C TRP A 46 -1.05 -7.25 -12.53
N VAL A 47 -1.11 -8.56 -12.74
CA VAL A 47 -0.30 -9.21 -13.79
C VAL A 47 -1.12 -9.57 -15.02
N TYR A 48 -2.40 -9.88 -14.85
CA TYR A 48 -3.26 -10.33 -15.93
C TYR A 48 -4.71 -10.00 -15.63
N ARG A 49 -5.46 -9.62 -16.66
CA ARG A 49 -6.91 -9.46 -16.62
C ARG A 49 -7.53 -10.20 -17.79
N THR A 50 -8.73 -10.74 -17.59
CA THR A 50 -9.57 -11.27 -18.67
C THR A 50 -11.04 -11.10 -18.30
N GLU A 51 -11.91 -10.92 -19.28
CA GLU A 51 -13.34 -10.98 -19.02
C GLU A 51 -13.78 -12.41 -18.77
N ILE A 52 -14.74 -12.57 -17.86
CA ILE A 52 -15.48 -13.80 -17.64
C ILE A 52 -16.97 -13.56 -17.90
N ASP A 53 -17.61 -14.51 -18.56
CA ASP A 53 -19.04 -14.47 -18.86
C ASP A 53 -19.90 -14.83 -17.63
N ALA A 54 -21.22 -14.74 -17.78
CA ALA A 54 -22.18 -15.08 -16.73
C ALA A 54 -22.12 -16.56 -16.27
N HIS A 55 -21.44 -17.43 -17.04
CA HIS A 55 -21.21 -18.83 -16.70
C HIS A 55 -19.83 -19.07 -16.09
N GLY A 56 -19.05 -18.01 -15.82
CA GLY A 56 -17.71 -18.09 -15.23
C GLY A 56 -16.63 -18.54 -16.20
N ARG A 57 -16.88 -18.48 -17.52
CA ARG A 57 -15.90 -18.86 -18.54
C ARG A 57 -15.14 -17.64 -19.03
N SER A 58 -13.83 -17.76 -19.21
CA SER A 58 -13.02 -16.71 -19.82
C SER A 58 -13.51 -16.40 -21.25
N VAL A 59 -13.67 -15.14 -21.56
CA VAL A 59 -14.05 -14.68 -22.91
C VAL A 59 -12.79 -14.70 -23.79
N PRO A 60 -12.79 -15.40 -24.93
CA PRO A 60 -11.61 -15.42 -25.82
C PRO A 60 -11.26 -14.03 -26.33
N GLY A 61 -9.96 -13.70 -26.35
CA GLY A 61 -9.46 -12.43 -26.90
C GLY A 61 -9.56 -11.23 -25.96
N THR A 62 -10.04 -11.38 -24.73
CA THR A 62 -10.13 -10.29 -23.74
C THR A 62 -8.95 -10.22 -22.78
N GLY A 63 -7.97 -11.12 -22.92
CA GLY A 63 -6.79 -11.16 -22.07
C GLY A 63 -5.93 -9.91 -22.26
N VAL A 64 -5.56 -9.25 -21.17
CA VAL A 64 -4.59 -8.15 -21.15
C VAL A 64 -3.62 -8.34 -19.97
N TYR A 65 -2.44 -7.76 -20.06
CA TYR A 65 -1.42 -7.79 -19.00
C TYR A 65 -0.82 -6.41 -18.77
N GLN A 66 -0.17 -6.24 -17.62
CA GLN A 66 0.56 -5.02 -17.29
C GLN A 66 1.98 -5.12 -17.84
N ALA A 67 2.18 -4.52 -19.00
CA ALA A 67 3.44 -4.50 -19.73
C ALA A 67 4.39 -3.41 -19.18
N PRO A 68 5.64 -3.33 -19.69
CA PRO A 68 6.58 -2.26 -19.31
C PRO A 68 5.95 -0.85 -19.40
N ASP A 69 6.45 0.04 -18.56
CA ASP A 69 5.89 1.40 -18.34
C ASP A 69 4.42 1.40 -17.86
N HIS A 70 4.01 0.32 -17.18
CA HIS A 70 2.63 0.09 -16.72
C HIS A 70 1.56 0.15 -17.83
N GLN A 71 1.95 -0.15 -19.08
CA GLN A 71 1.00 -0.18 -20.19
C GLN A 71 0.06 -1.37 -20.06
N THR A 72 -1.22 -1.19 -20.40
CA THR A 72 -2.16 -2.30 -20.54
C THR A 72 -2.14 -2.78 -21.99
N LEU A 73 -1.53 -3.94 -22.25
CA LEU A 73 -1.43 -4.50 -23.60
C LEU A 73 -2.28 -5.77 -23.75
N PRO A 74 -2.84 -6.05 -24.94
CA PRO A 74 -3.45 -7.33 -25.25
C PRO A 74 -2.46 -8.48 -25.06
N PHE A 75 -2.92 -9.57 -24.44
CA PHE A 75 -2.11 -10.77 -24.28
C PHE A 75 -2.06 -11.55 -25.60
N ALA A 76 -0.88 -11.65 -26.19
CA ALA A 76 -0.58 -12.41 -27.40
C ALA A 76 0.27 -13.68 -27.11
N GLY A 77 0.55 -13.93 -25.83
CA GLY A 77 1.34 -15.06 -25.34
C GLY A 77 0.66 -16.42 -25.46
N SER A 78 1.34 -17.43 -24.91
CA SER A 78 0.84 -18.81 -24.90
C SER A 78 0.15 -19.16 -23.58
N TYR A 79 -0.70 -20.18 -23.63
CA TYR A 79 -1.40 -20.71 -22.46
C TYR A 79 -0.91 -22.12 -22.14
N GLU A 80 -0.80 -22.44 -20.86
CA GLU A 80 -0.56 -23.80 -20.37
C GLU A 80 -1.74 -24.27 -19.51
N GLY A 81 -2.48 -25.28 -19.99
CA GLY A 81 -3.69 -25.76 -19.30
C GLY A 81 -4.73 -24.65 -19.09
N GLY A 82 -4.82 -23.69 -20.03
CA GLY A 82 -5.72 -22.53 -19.94
C GLY A 82 -5.21 -21.37 -19.09
N ARG A 83 -4.01 -21.46 -18.50
CA ARG A 83 -3.38 -20.40 -17.73
C ARG A 83 -2.42 -19.59 -18.61
N PRO A 84 -2.48 -18.25 -18.61
CA PRO A 84 -1.55 -17.44 -19.39
C PRO A 84 -0.12 -17.64 -18.86
N LEU A 85 0.85 -17.79 -19.76
CA LEU A 85 2.26 -17.75 -19.44
C LEU A 85 2.76 -16.31 -19.50
N LEU A 86 3.27 -15.82 -18.38
CA LEU A 86 3.82 -14.47 -18.22
C LEU A 86 5.17 -14.56 -17.51
N GLU A 87 6.04 -13.60 -17.81
CA GLU A 87 7.37 -13.47 -17.22
C GLU A 87 7.56 -12.03 -16.70
N THR A 88 8.18 -11.88 -15.54
CA THR A 88 8.61 -10.56 -15.07
C THR A 88 9.77 -10.09 -15.94
N CYS A 89 9.63 -8.94 -16.61
CA CYS A 89 10.63 -8.46 -17.58
C CYS A 89 11.20 -7.07 -17.29
N THR A 90 10.77 -6.42 -16.22
CA THR A 90 11.32 -5.13 -15.78
C THR A 90 11.71 -5.18 -14.30
N SER A 91 12.56 -4.24 -13.87
CA SER A 91 12.97 -4.11 -12.46
C SER A 91 11.85 -3.61 -11.53
N ASN A 92 10.82 -2.99 -12.09
CA ASN A 92 9.57 -2.63 -11.39
C ASN A 92 8.46 -3.69 -11.61
N ASN A 93 8.87 -4.95 -11.81
CA ASN A 93 8.03 -6.14 -11.87
C ASN A 93 6.87 -6.15 -12.89
N ASN A 94 6.94 -5.34 -13.94
CA ASN A 94 5.99 -5.43 -15.06
C ASN A 94 6.28 -6.68 -15.91
N MET A 95 5.24 -7.13 -16.60
CA MET A 95 5.20 -8.45 -17.23
C MET A 95 5.49 -8.38 -18.71
N CYS A 96 5.93 -9.50 -19.27
CA CYS A 96 5.98 -9.78 -20.70
C CYS A 96 5.19 -11.05 -21.00
N ASP A 97 4.51 -11.09 -22.14
CA ASP A 97 3.70 -12.23 -22.61
C ASP A 97 4.47 -13.20 -23.53
N ARG A 98 5.73 -12.88 -23.81
CA ARG A 98 6.72 -13.81 -24.34
C ARG A 98 7.59 -14.28 -23.19
N VAL A 99 7.59 -15.60 -22.95
CA VAL A 99 8.37 -16.25 -21.89
C VAL A 99 9.52 -17.01 -22.52
N ASP A 100 10.75 -16.78 -22.05
CA ASP A 100 11.94 -17.53 -22.51
C ASP A 100 12.73 -18.24 -21.39
N ASP A 101 12.52 -17.89 -20.12
CA ASP A 101 13.02 -18.65 -18.98
C ASP A 101 12.29 -20.01 -18.86
N PRO A 102 12.96 -21.14 -18.58
CA PRO A 102 12.32 -22.44 -18.34
C PRO A 102 11.74 -22.63 -16.93
N MET A 103 12.11 -21.80 -15.95
CA MET A 103 11.63 -21.86 -14.56
C MET A 103 10.15 -21.48 -14.50
N ARG A 104 9.37 -22.29 -13.76
CA ARG A 104 7.92 -22.13 -13.69
C ARG A 104 7.47 -22.07 -12.24
N PHE A 105 6.62 -21.09 -11.96
CA PHE A 105 5.87 -20.99 -10.73
C PHE A 105 4.38 -21.01 -11.06
N SER A 106 3.62 -21.79 -10.31
CA SER A 106 2.15 -21.78 -10.36
C SER A 106 1.63 -21.33 -9.01
N LEU A 107 1.56 -20.01 -8.83
CA LEU A 107 1.09 -19.43 -7.59
C LEU A 107 -0.42 -19.64 -7.48
N SER A 108 -0.91 -20.05 -6.31
CA SER A 108 -2.35 -20.17 -6.05
C SER A 108 -2.98 -18.77 -6.05
N PRO A 109 -4.03 -18.51 -6.87
CA PRO A 109 -4.77 -17.27 -6.84
C PRO A 109 -6.06 -17.38 -6.01
N GLU A 110 -6.21 -18.39 -5.15
CA GLU A 110 -7.48 -18.68 -4.45
C GLU A 110 -7.93 -17.57 -3.49
N GLN A 111 -6.99 -16.78 -2.98
CA GLN A 111 -7.32 -15.64 -2.12
C GLN A 111 -7.97 -14.52 -2.92
N THR A 112 -8.81 -13.74 -2.24
CA THR A 112 -9.45 -12.53 -2.77
C THR A 112 -9.20 -11.37 -1.85
N LEU A 113 -8.99 -10.16 -2.41
CA LEU A 113 -8.91 -8.94 -1.62
C LEU A 113 -10.30 -8.64 -1.01
N PRO A 114 -10.43 -8.52 0.32
CA PRO A 114 -11.68 -8.10 0.93
C PRO A 114 -12.08 -6.69 0.47
N ALA A 115 -13.38 -6.49 0.24
CA ALA A 115 -13.90 -5.20 -0.22
C ALA A 115 -13.53 -4.07 0.75
N GLY A 116 -13.11 -2.93 0.19
CA GLY A 116 -12.74 -1.73 0.96
C GLY A 116 -11.36 -1.78 1.61
N GLN A 117 -10.61 -2.88 1.49
CA GLN A 117 -9.24 -2.97 1.97
C GLN A 117 -8.22 -2.52 0.90
N PRO A 118 -7.07 -1.96 1.31
CA PRO A 118 -5.97 -1.67 0.39
C PRO A 118 -5.34 -2.99 -0.10
N ARG A 119 -4.66 -2.98 -1.26
CA ARG A 119 -3.98 -4.17 -1.79
C ARG A 119 -2.96 -4.74 -0.80
N GLU A 120 -2.33 -3.87 -0.01
CA GLU A 120 -1.40 -4.23 1.07
C GLU A 120 -2.03 -5.10 2.16
N HIS A 121 -3.35 -5.15 2.28
CA HIS A 121 -4.04 -6.06 3.20
C HIS A 121 -3.74 -7.53 2.90
N MET A 122 -3.37 -7.86 1.67
CA MET A 122 -2.93 -9.22 1.33
C MET A 122 -1.63 -9.62 2.04
N MET A 123 -0.81 -8.66 2.48
CA MET A 123 0.32 -8.93 3.38
C MET A 123 -0.15 -9.20 4.81
N ASP A 124 -1.20 -8.53 5.29
CA ASP A 124 -1.78 -8.82 6.62
C ASP A 124 -2.30 -10.25 6.69
N VAL A 125 -3.01 -10.70 5.63
CA VAL A 125 -3.52 -12.06 5.47
C VAL A 125 -2.39 -13.08 5.38
N ASN A 126 -1.26 -12.70 4.77
CA ASN A 126 -0.09 -13.54 4.55
C ASN A 126 1.12 -12.98 5.32
N ALA A 127 0.98 -12.81 6.64
CA ALA A 127 1.93 -12.08 7.49
C ALA A 127 3.42 -12.47 7.36
N TRP A 128 3.72 -13.66 6.85
CA TRP A 128 5.09 -14.09 6.52
C TRP A 128 5.78 -13.21 5.47
N THR A 129 5.04 -12.41 4.68
CA THR A 129 5.62 -11.48 3.70
C THR A 129 6.34 -10.32 4.36
N TYR A 130 6.00 -9.93 5.60
CA TYR A 130 6.69 -8.84 6.32
C TYR A 130 8.15 -9.18 6.67
N PRO A 131 8.46 -10.35 7.25
CA PRO A 131 9.85 -10.79 7.41
C PRO A 131 10.62 -10.84 6.10
N VAL A 132 10.01 -11.32 5.01
CA VAL A 132 10.66 -11.38 3.70
C VAL A 132 10.99 -9.98 3.18
N MET A 133 10.02 -9.05 3.25
CA MET A 133 10.20 -7.64 2.90
C MET A 133 11.39 -7.01 3.62
N ALA A 134 11.46 -7.16 4.95
CA ALA A 134 12.54 -6.59 5.74
C ALA A 134 13.89 -7.25 5.45
N GLN A 135 13.91 -8.57 5.24
CA GLN A 135 15.13 -9.31 4.90
C GLN A 135 15.72 -8.88 3.55
N GLU A 136 14.91 -8.53 2.55
CA GLU A 136 15.42 -7.97 1.30
C GLU A 136 16.15 -6.64 1.53
N MET A 137 15.56 -5.74 2.33
CA MET A 137 16.17 -4.44 2.62
C MET A 137 17.50 -4.57 3.37
N ILE A 138 17.59 -5.54 4.29
CA ILE A 138 18.85 -5.88 4.96
C ILE A 138 19.85 -6.47 3.97
N ARG A 139 19.43 -7.45 3.15
CA ARG A 139 20.28 -8.14 2.18
C ARG A 139 20.90 -7.17 1.17
N GLU A 140 20.16 -6.16 0.77
CA GLU A 140 20.58 -5.15 -0.21
C GLU A 140 21.34 -3.97 0.40
N GLY A 141 21.42 -3.88 1.73
CA GLY A 141 22.07 -2.76 2.41
C GLY A 141 21.32 -1.44 2.24
N LYS A 142 19.99 -1.49 2.09
CA LYS A 142 19.10 -0.33 1.90
C LYS A 142 18.59 0.25 3.23
N ILE A 143 19.07 -0.26 4.37
CA ILE A 143 18.67 0.18 5.70
C ILE A 143 19.77 1.04 6.33
N GLU A 144 19.43 2.23 6.80
CA GLU A 144 20.33 3.02 7.61
C GLU A 144 20.52 2.44 9.02
N SER A 145 21.74 2.55 9.55
CA SER A 145 22.11 2.01 10.86
C SER A 145 23.08 2.97 11.58
N PRO A 146 22.67 3.60 12.69
CA PRO A 146 21.35 3.50 13.32
C PRO A 146 20.25 4.15 12.46
N GLY A 147 19.00 3.69 12.61
CA GLY A 147 17.86 4.39 12.04
C GLY A 147 17.59 5.71 12.75
N ASP A 148 17.21 6.73 11.99
CA ASP A 148 16.99 8.11 12.40
C ASP A 148 15.71 8.65 11.72
N PRO A 149 14.58 8.74 12.45
CA PRO A 149 13.31 9.21 11.90
C PRO A 149 13.32 10.69 11.46
N SER A 150 14.43 11.41 11.67
CA SER A 150 14.62 12.78 11.15
C SER A 150 15.17 12.81 9.72
N THR A 151 15.68 11.69 9.20
CA THR A 151 16.13 11.56 7.81
C THR A 151 15.04 10.95 6.94
N VAL A 152 15.24 10.95 5.62
CA VAL A 152 14.35 10.26 4.67
C VAL A 152 14.82 8.84 4.37
N GLU A 153 16.03 8.47 4.80
CA GLU A 153 16.58 7.14 4.53
C GLU A 153 15.79 6.10 5.31
N VAL A 154 15.69 4.89 4.76
CA VAL A 154 14.83 3.87 5.37
C VAL A 154 15.54 3.20 6.53
N GLY A 155 15.00 3.32 7.73
CA GLY A 155 15.44 2.58 8.91
C GLY A 155 14.95 1.14 8.95
N ASP A 156 15.23 0.46 10.06
CA ASP A 156 14.71 -0.89 10.31
C ASP A 156 13.17 -0.87 10.35
N GLN A 157 12.52 -1.72 9.58
CA GLN A 157 11.06 -1.73 9.40
C GLN A 157 10.29 -1.97 10.72
N ARG A 158 10.94 -2.47 11.77
CA ARG A 158 10.34 -2.60 13.12
C ARG A 158 10.11 -1.25 13.81
N ASN A 159 10.77 -0.21 13.34
CA ASN A 159 10.64 1.15 13.87
C ASN A 159 9.52 1.94 13.19
N TYR A 160 8.72 1.31 12.32
CA TYR A 160 7.65 1.97 11.60
C TYR A 160 6.28 1.60 12.13
N LEU A 161 5.43 2.60 12.35
CA LEU A 161 3.99 2.40 12.45
C LEU A 161 3.44 2.10 11.06
N CYS A 162 2.91 0.90 10.83
CA CYS A 162 2.15 0.55 9.63
C CYS A 162 0.67 0.90 9.82
N ILE A 163 0.11 1.74 8.97
CA ILE A 163 -1.27 2.23 9.09
C ILE A 163 -1.99 2.21 7.74
N ALA A 164 -3.31 1.97 7.75
CA ALA A 164 -4.16 2.09 6.57
C ALA A 164 -5.34 3.02 6.84
N VAL A 165 -5.57 3.97 5.92
CA VAL A 165 -6.52 5.07 6.07
C VAL A 165 -7.36 5.26 4.81
N ALA A 166 -8.67 5.35 4.98
CA ALA A 166 -9.62 5.64 3.90
C ALA A 166 -9.79 7.15 3.74
N HIS A 167 -9.54 7.63 2.52
CA HIS A 167 -9.64 9.05 2.19
C HIS A 167 -9.97 9.29 0.71
N SER A 168 -10.39 10.51 0.39
CA SER A 168 -10.58 10.97 -0.99
C SER A 168 -10.35 12.48 -1.14
N ALA A 169 -9.88 12.92 -2.29
CA ALA A 169 -9.79 14.33 -2.63
C ALA A 169 -11.18 14.95 -2.90
N VAL A 170 -11.35 16.22 -2.52
CA VAL A 170 -12.58 16.99 -2.80
C VAL A 170 -12.20 18.35 -3.41
N PRO A 171 -12.56 18.63 -4.67
CA PRO A 171 -13.30 17.77 -5.60
C PRO A 171 -12.49 16.57 -6.10
N ALA A 172 -13.15 15.51 -6.54
CA ALA A 172 -12.49 14.29 -7.06
C ALA A 172 -11.59 14.56 -8.29
N ALA A 173 -11.85 15.64 -9.03
CA ALA A 173 -11.01 16.07 -10.15
C ALA A 173 -9.58 16.47 -9.71
N ASP A 174 -9.38 16.76 -8.42
CA ASP A 174 -8.10 17.15 -7.83
C ASP A 174 -7.40 15.95 -7.16
N THR A 175 -7.87 14.73 -7.40
CA THR A 175 -7.14 13.51 -7.01
C THR A 175 -5.72 13.56 -7.58
N GLY A 176 -4.72 13.31 -6.76
CA GLY A 176 -3.31 13.44 -7.12
C GLY A 176 -2.69 14.80 -6.77
N SER A 177 -3.49 15.88 -6.70
CA SER A 177 -3.02 17.23 -6.34
C SER A 177 -2.95 17.47 -4.83
N VAL A 178 -3.79 16.78 -4.05
CA VAL A 178 -3.73 16.76 -2.58
C VAL A 178 -3.54 15.33 -2.09
N GLY A 179 -2.67 15.16 -1.09
CA GLY A 179 -2.41 13.87 -0.47
C GLY A 179 -2.66 13.85 1.03
N LEU A 180 -2.74 12.63 1.55
CA LEU A 180 -2.77 12.29 2.95
C LEU A 180 -1.34 12.03 3.46
N SER A 181 -0.97 12.69 4.55
CA SER A 181 0.17 12.28 5.37
C SER A 181 -0.32 11.93 6.77
N ILE A 182 0.36 10.99 7.43
CA ILE A 182 0.07 10.62 8.82
C ILE A 182 1.15 11.18 9.73
N GLY A 183 0.72 11.85 10.78
CA GLY A 183 1.55 12.33 11.87
C GLY A 183 1.37 11.48 13.12
N VAL A 184 2.48 11.21 13.82
CA VAL A 184 2.49 10.50 15.12
C VAL A 184 3.22 11.37 16.14
N ARG A 185 2.61 11.52 17.33
CA ARG A 185 3.28 12.07 18.52
C ARG A 185 3.44 10.98 19.56
N LEU A 186 4.60 10.94 20.21
CA LEU A 186 4.88 10.05 21.33
C LEU A 186 4.60 10.76 22.67
N ARG A 187 4.38 9.97 23.72
CA ARG A 187 4.18 10.51 25.07
C ARG A 187 5.46 11.19 25.57
N GLY A 188 5.33 12.45 25.99
CA GLY A 188 6.47 13.21 26.49
C GLY A 188 7.41 13.72 25.40
N ASP A 189 7.01 13.61 24.12
CA ASP A 189 7.74 14.14 22.97
C ASP A 189 6.81 15.08 22.17
N ASP A 190 7.29 16.30 21.91
CA ASP A 190 6.56 17.30 21.13
C ASP A 190 6.78 17.17 19.61
N THR A 191 7.64 16.24 19.19
CA THR A 191 7.92 15.94 17.79
C THR A 191 6.72 15.30 17.12
N LEU A 192 6.37 15.80 15.93
CA LEU A 192 5.41 15.16 15.04
C LEU A 192 6.17 14.39 13.96
N TYR A 193 6.34 13.09 14.16
CA TYR A 193 6.90 12.20 13.15
C TYR A 193 5.90 12.05 12.01
N ARG A 194 6.33 12.23 10.76
CA ARG A 194 5.43 12.26 9.60
C ARG A 194 5.79 11.18 8.59
N SER A 195 4.77 10.52 8.03
CA SER A 195 4.94 9.51 6.98
C SER A 195 5.68 10.04 5.75
N ASP A 196 5.51 11.33 5.44
CA ASP A 196 6.08 11.96 4.25
C ASP A 196 7.43 12.65 4.52
N HIS A 197 7.93 12.63 5.76
CA HIS A 197 9.12 13.40 6.19
C HIS A 197 9.09 14.88 5.74
N GLY A 198 7.90 15.47 5.59
CA GLY A 198 7.71 16.84 5.12
C GLY A 198 7.87 17.05 3.61
N VAL A 199 8.05 15.98 2.82
CA VAL A 199 8.16 16.03 1.35
C VAL A 199 6.78 15.79 0.73
N PRO A 200 6.11 16.79 0.13
CA PRO A 200 4.72 16.64 -0.28
C PRO A 200 4.47 15.53 -1.31
N THR A 201 5.41 15.30 -2.22
CA THR A 201 5.33 14.23 -3.23
C THR A 201 5.43 12.82 -2.63
N SER A 202 5.82 12.70 -1.36
CA SER A 202 5.84 11.45 -0.58
C SER A 202 4.53 11.19 0.17
N SER A 203 3.53 12.06 0.04
CA SER A 203 2.19 11.82 0.58
C SER A 203 1.39 10.80 -0.25
N VAL A 204 0.40 10.18 0.38
CA VAL A 204 -0.54 9.30 -0.32
C VAL A 204 -1.54 10.16 -1.09
N ASN A 205 -1.39 10.24 -2.40
CA ASN A 205 -2.19 11.13 -3.27
C ASN A 205 -3.17 10.40 -4.18
N ARG A 206 -3.65 9.22 -3.75
CA ARG A 206 -4.65 8.40 -4.47
C ARG A 206 -5.86 8.17 -3.57
N ASP A 207 -7.05 8.19 -4.15
CA ASP A 207 -8.29 7.95 -3.42
C ASP A 207 -8.44 6.49 -2.98
N GLY A 208 -9.25 6.29 -1.94
CA GLY A 208 -9.60 4.99 -1.36
C GLY A 208 -8.89 4.70 -0.05
N THR A 209 -8.97 3.45 0.40
CA THR A 209 -8.18 2.97 1.52
C THR A 209 -6.76 2.69 1.05
N ALA A 210 -5.78 3.31 1.71
CA ALA A 210 -4.38 3.20 1.35
C ALA A 210 -3.51 2.97 2.59
N ALA A 211 -2.49 2.12 2.44
CA ALA A 211 -1.47 1.93 3.45
C ALA A 211 -0.34 2.97 3.33
N THR A 212 0.25 3.31 4.47
CA THR A 212 1.45 4.13 4.61
C THR A 212 2.17 3.74 5.90
N THR A 213 3.39 4.24 6.11
CA THR A 213 4.12 4.07 7.36
C THR A 213 4.65 5.38 7.91
N VAL A 214 4.87 5.44 9.23
CA VAL A 214 5.57 6.55 9.90
C VAL A 214 6.78 5.98 10.62
N GLU A 215 7.98 6.47 10.31
CA GLU A 215 9.19 6.09 11.05
C GLU A 215 9.18 6.72 12.44
N LEU A 216 9.55 5.93 13.45
CA LEU A 216 9.57 6.31 14.85
C LEU A 216 10.93 5.97 15.46
N PRO A 217 11.30 6.62 16.58
CA PRO A 217 12.51 6.27 17.31
C PRO A 217 12.61 4.77 17.60
N PRO A 218 13.81 4.16 17.48
CA PRO A 218 14.00 2.74 17.75
C PRO A 218 13.48 2.31 19.12
N GLY A 219 12.75 1.20 19.15
CA GLY A 219 12.16 0.65 20.39
C GLY A 219 10.82 1.24 20.79
N THR A 220 10.24 2.15 19.98
CA THR A 220 8.87 2.64 20.19
C THR A 220 7.87 1.48 20.22
N ALA A 221 7.03 1.44 21.26
CA ALA A 221 5.92 0.52 21.39
C ALA A 221 4.57 1.21 21.21
N ALA A 222 3.51 0.44 20.96
CA ALA A 222 2.16 0.98 20.78
C ALA A 222 1.67 1.82 21.97
N GLY A 223 2.11 1.49 23.20
CA GLY A 223 1.76 2.23 24.41
C GLY A 223 2.38 3.63 24.50
N ASP A 224 3.46 3.87 23.75
CA ASP A 224 4.19 5.15 23.72
C ASP A 224 3.52 6.17 22.80
N ILE A 225 2.66 5.73 21.88
CA ILE A 225 1.95 6.61 20.95
C ILE A 225 0.86 7.38 21.71
N ALA A 226 0.96 8.71 21.67
CA ALA A 226 0.02 9.63 22.30
C ALA A 226 -1.10 10.07 21.35
N GLU A 227 -0.79 10.19 20.06
CA GLU A 227 -1.70 10.73 19.06
C GLU A 227 -1.35 10.22 17.65
N ILE A 228 -2.37 9.93 16.85
CA ILE A 228 -2.26 9.74 15.40
C ILE A 228 -3.13 10.80 14.73
N THR A 229 -2.54 11.56 13.80
CA THR A 229 -3.13 12.75 13.18
C THR A 229 -3.08 12.63 11.66
N ALA A 230 -4.20 12.89 10.99
CA ALA A 230 -4.23 13.06 9.55
C ALA A 230 -3.83 14.48 9.18
N LEU A 231 -3.06 14.60 8.10
CA LEU A 231 -2.56 15.85 7.55
C LEU A 231 -2.97 15.96 6.08
N ARG A 232 -3.53 17.10 5.69
CA ARG A 232 -3.69 17.52 4.31
C ARG A 232 -2.33 18.00 3.81
N THR A 233 -1.80 17.32 2.80
CA THR A 233 -0.50 17.63 2.22
C THR A 233 -0.68 17.96 0.73
N PRO A 234 -0.68 19.25 0.34
CA PRO A 234 -0.81 19.62 -1.07
C PRO A 234 0.45 19.23 -1.85
N VAL A 235 0.29 18.38 -2.88
CA VAL A 235 1.33 18.10 -3.89
C VAL A 235 1.37 19.26 -4.89
N THR A 236 0.19 19.75 -5.25
CA THR A 236 -0.04 20.98 -6.02
C THR A 236 -1.21 21.71 -5.36
N GLU A 237 -1.03 22.96 -4.96
CA GLU A 237 -2.07 23.69 -4.25
C GLU A 237 -3.17 24.17 -5.20
N THR A 238 -4.34 23.53 -5.11
CA THR A 238 -5.55 23.85 -5.89
C THR A 238 -6.70 24.39 -5.01
N GLY A 239 -6.53 24.38 -3.69
CA GLY A 239 -7.60 24.59 -2.71
C GLY A 239 -8.35 23.31 -2.33
N ALA A 240 -8.05 22.16 -2.96
CA ALA A 240 -8.72 20.89 -2.69
C ALA A 240 -8.68 20.50 -1.21
N ALA A 241 -9.79 19.97 -0.71
CA ALA A 241 -9.87 19.37 0.61
C ALA A 241 -9.56 17.88 0.55
N LEU A 242 -9.27 17.30 1.72
CA LEU A 242 -9.09 15.86 1.90
C LEU A 242 -10.18 15.35 2.83
N HIS A 243 -11.03 14.45 2.34
CA HIS A 243 -12.04 13.79 3.14
C HIS A 243 -11.48 12.48 3.69
N VAL A 244 -11.54 12.27 5.01
CA VAL A 244 -10.98 11.10 5.72
C VAL A 244 -12.08 10.43 6.52
N THR A 245 -12.25 9.12 6.35
CA THR A 245 -13.43 8.40 6.86
C THR A 245 -13.11 7.22 7.78
N ALA A 246 -11.92 6.62 7.66
CA ALA A 246 -11.55 5.50 8.53
C ALA A 246 -10.04 5.32 8.69
N VAL A 247 -9.64 4.79 9.85
CA VAL A 247 -8.38 4.07 10.06
C VAL A 247 -8.76 2.60 10.22
N THR A 248 -8.41 1.77 9.24
CA THR A 248 -8.82 0.35 9.22
C THR A 248 -7.85 -0.55 10.00
N ARG A 249 -6.58 -0.13 10.10
CA ARG A 249 -5.56 -0.79 10.93
C ARG A 249 -4.40 0.14 11.27
N ALA A 250 -3.73 -0.14 12.38
CA ALA A 250 -2.51 0.51 12.83
C ALA A 250 -1.72 -0.44 13.75
N PHE A 251 -0.53 -0.86 13.34
CA PHE A 251 0.32 -1.80 14.08
C PHE A 251 1.82 -1.49 13.91
N LEU A 252 2.64 -2.07 14.79
CA LEU A 252 4.10 -2.11 14.69
C LEU A 252 4.53 -3.54 14.36
N LEU A 253 5.72 -3.73 13.79
CA LEU A 253 6.29 -5.07 13.64
C LEU A 253 6.98 -5.54 14.93
N GLY A 254 6.91 -6.84 15.19
CA GLY A 254 7.62 -7.50 16.27
C GLY A 254 9.11 -7.69 16.00
N ARG A 255 9.82 -8.25 16.98
CA ARG A 255 11.26 -8.58 16.82
C ARG A 255 11.53 -9.56 15.69
N ASP A 256 10.55 -10.39 15.38
CA ASP A 256 10.50 -11.38 14.30
C ASP A 256 9.99 -10.80 12.97
N TYR A 257 9.77 -9.48 12.88
CA TYR A 257 9.18 -8.77 11.75
C TYR A 257 7.73 -9.15 11.45
N LEU A 258 7.05 -9.92 12.32
CA LEU A 258 5.62 -10.19 12.14
C LEU A 258 4.79 -9.00 12.63
N PRO A 259 3.67 -8.68 11.97
CA PRO A 259 2.76 -7.64 12.42
C PRO A 259 2.19 -7.98 13.79
N GLN A 260 2.28 -7.03 14.73
CA GLN A 260 1.57 -7.12 16.00
C GLN A 260 0.07 -6.85 15.80
N ALA A 261 -0.71 -7.11 16.84
CA ALA A 261 -2.13 -6.78 16.81
C ALA A 261 -2.35 -5.29 16.55
N SER A 262 -3.31 -4.98 15.67
CA SER A 262 -3.72 -3.59 15.45
C SER A 262 -4.26 -3.00 16.74
N PHE A 263 -3.69 -1.87 17.19
CA PHE A 263 -4.02 -1.24 18.47
C PHE A 263 -4.89 0.02 18.32
N ALA A 264 -4.95 0.57 17.10
CA ALA A 264 -5.78 1.72 16.79
C ALA A 264 -6.70 1.42 15.60
N GLY A 265 -7.90 2.00 15.68
CA GLY A 265 -8.92 2.00 14.64
C GLY A 265 -9.82 3.20 14.87
N TRP A 266 -10.35 3.75 13.78
CA TRP A 266 -11.19 4.94 13.83
C TRP A 266 -12.19 4.89 12.67
N ASN A 267 -13.41 5.35 12.91
CA ASN A 267 -14.41 5.60 11.87
C ASN A 267 -15.02 6.96 12.14
N GLY A 268 -15.18 7.77 11.11
CA GLY A 268 -15.77 9.08 11.22
C GLY A 268 -15.90 9.77 9.88
N ASP A 269 -15.98 11.09 9.94
CA ASP A 269 -16.20 11.94 8.78
C ASP A 269 -15.49 13.27 9.05
N ILE A 270 -14.28 13.42 8.51
CA ILE A 270 -13.45 14.61 8.68
C ILE A 270 -13.06 15.15 7.32
N THR A 271 -13.24 16.46 7.13
CA THR A 271 -12.74 17.17 5.95
C THR A 271 -11.61 18.11 6.36
N LEU A 272 -10.41 17.81 5.87
CA LEU A 272 -9.23 18.65 6.04
C LEU A 272 -9.18 19.68 4.92
N THR A 273 -9.12 20.96 5.27
CA THR A 273 -9.15 22.09 4.33
C THR A 273 -7.87 22.90 4.44
N PRO A 274 -7.59 23.85 3.53
CA PRO A 274 -6.48 24.78 3.71
C PRO A 274 -6.52 25.53 5.07
N ALA A 275 -7.70 25.86 5.57
CA ALA A 275 -7.88 26.56 6.86
C ALA A 275 -7.80 25.63 8.08
N ALA A 276 -8.07 24.34 7.90
CA ALA A 276 -7.99 23.31 8.94
C ALA A 276 -7.29 22.07 8.35
N PRO A 277 -5.96 22.11 8.18
CA PRO A 277 -5.23 21.12 7.38
C PRO A 277 -4.90 19.84 8.15
N SER A 278 -5.34 19.70 9.39
CA SER A 278 -5.03 18.53 10.20
C SER A 278 -6.14 18.19 11.18
N ALA A 279 -6.26 16.90 11.52
CA ALA A 279 -7.18 16.44 12.55
C ALA A 279 -6.67 15.16 13.21
N VAL A 280 -6.93 15.05 14.52
CA VAL A 280 -6.62 13.85 15.29
C VAL A 280 -7.57 12.74 14.91
N LEU A 281 -7.03 11.60 14.48
CA LEU A 281 -7.79 10.39 14.17
C LEU A 281 -7.88 9.46 15.38
N TRP A 282 -6.84 9.42 16.22
CA TRP A 282 -6.81 8.50 17.36
C TRP A 282 -6.01 9.06 18.53
N LYS A 283 -6.51 8.75 19.74
CA LYS A 283 -5.83 8.92 21.03
C LYS A 283 -6.07 7.69 21.91
N PRO A 284 -5.12 7.34 22.79
CA PRO A 284 -5.33 6.31 23.80
C PRO A 284 -6.54 6.65 24.68
N VAL A 285 -7.40 5.66 24.95
CA VAL A 285 -8.48 5.84 25.92
C VAL A 285 -7.87 5.95 27.32
N VAL A 286 -7.97 7.12 27.94
CA VAL A 286 -7.60 7.28 29.35
C VAL A 286 -8.70 6.61 30.18
N LYS A 287 -8.42 5.43 30.74
CA LYS A 287 -9.27 4.88 31.80
C LYS A 287 -9.17 5.83 32.99
N GLN A 288 -10.24 6.55 33.31
CA GLN A 288 -10.34 7.24 34.58
C GLN A 288 -10.28 6.17 35.68
N GLN A 289 -9.22 6.19 36.49
CA GLN A 289 -9.18 5.42 37.74
C GLN A 289 -10.16 6.10 38.70
N GLY A 290 -11.27 5.41 38.99
CA GLY A 290 -12.17 5.76 40.09
C GLY A 290 -11.65 5.28 41.43
#